data_AF-A0A9X3IJ74-F1
#
_entry.id   AF-A0A9X3IJ74-F1
#
_cell.length_a   1.000
_cell.length_b   1.000
_cell.length_c   1.000
_cell.angle_alpha   90.00
_cell.angle_beta   90.00
_cell.angle_gamma   90.00
#
_symmetry.space_group_name_H-M   'P 1'
#
loop_
_entity.id
_entity.type
_entity.pdbx_description
1 polymer ?
#
loop_
_entity_poly.entity_id
_entity_poly.type
_entity_poly.pdbx_seq_one_letter_code
_entity_poly.pdbx_strand_id
1 'polypeptide(L)'
;MGVGGASPTVGTSCATCLKKFLVHFRRPQDYSGNYGFDWLRDDYIYANKFIAEASNAKKPLCVDVQKLKNEYKTDVKNPISPYGQEYFPAWLSLFSYIEDSNSPHISKMTKDGVKLDLFIEEIEPLSNDGTELIFECQNNFIQLSPKQIPLVNALKKKVKDSDGKKQYYHLARSILIKCQGGWLNDHEEIKVFAKKGSVKVEVGKLMLYKNSIVKHADIILIPVVTEYRGGKPVLPDRVDAYEYLIKRIAFNQALIRAEIKREAVLDLTKYQNDPLVNFIQGATSKTQASNFARVLRELYNKYGPIQVNGGIDQNGNGISNSKKTFVFLTTKQTEAGGVCTLDGHVWGDMVIVFKSNLNHAHSYPHELGHSFSLPHTFQKGSMAKHTFYRGSTENYMDYMTDSLGNNNPFHTDKKSFTFFKWQWDIMRQDKSMN
;
A
#
# COMPACT_ATOMS: atom_id res chain seq x y z
N MET A 1 22.71 -24.87 59.02
CA MET A 1 21.42 -24.18 59.21
C MET A 1 20.93 -23.69 57.86
N GLY A 2 19.98 -24.40 57.26
CA GLY A 2 19.40 -24.03 55.97
C GLY A 2 18.26 -23.04 56.19
N VAL A 3 18.38 -21.84 55.62
CA VAL A 3 17.29 -20.86 55.60
C VAL A 3 16.42 -21.21 54.39
N GLY A 4 15.33 -21.95 54.65
CA GLY A 4 14.30 -22.21 53.64
C GLY A 4 13.56 -20.93 53.32
N GLY A 5 13.68 -20.46 52.06
CA GLY A 5 12.85 -19.39 51.54
C GLY A 5 11.40 -19.86 51.45
N ALA A 6 10.50 -19.14 52.12
CA ALA A 6 9.07 -19.42 52.05
C ALA A 6 8.52 -19.20 50.63
N SER A 7 7.73 -20.14 50.14
CA SER A 7 6.91 -19.95 48.94
C SER A 7 5.91 -18.82 49.17
N PRO A 8 5.66 -17.94 48.18
CA PRO A 8 4.72 -16.85 48.35
C PRO A 8 3.29 -17.37 48.51
N THR A 9 2.55 -16.72 49.41
CA THR A 9 1.15 -17.03 49.76
C THR A 9 0.24 -16.74 48.57
N VAL A 10 -0.69 -17.67 48.27
CA VAL A 10 -1.73 -17.49 47.25
C VAL A 10 -2.47 -16.18 47.50
N GLY A 11 -2.40 -15.24 46.56
CA GLY A 11 -3.07 -13.93 46.63
C GLY A 11 -2.16 -12.70 46.72
N THR A 12 -0.83 -12.86 46.83
CA THR A 12 0.09 -11.71 46.71
C THR A 12 0.45 -11.47 45.24
N SER A 13 0.00 -10.33 44.70
CA SER A 13 0.43 -9.86 43.38
C SER A 13 1.91 -9.53 43.42
N CYS A 14 2.74 -10.32 42.74
CA CYS A 14 4.16 -10.03 42.62
C CYS A 14 4.39 -8.63 42.03
N ALA A 15 5.02 -7.75 42.80
CA ALA A 15 5.23 -6.33 42.46
C ALA A 15 6.10 -6.12 41.21
N THR A 16 6.87 -7.13 40.80
CA THR A 16 7.85 -7.06 39.68
C THR A 16 7.59 -8.08 38.58
N CYS A 17 6.64 -9.01 38.76
CA CYS A 17 6.38 -10.03 37.76
C CYS A 17 5.50 -9.44 36.65
N LEU A 18 6.12 -9.12 35.51
CA LEU A 18 5.42 -8.80 34.28
C LEU A 18 4.92 -10.08 33.62
N LYS A 19 3.62 -10.10 33.28
CA LYS A 19 3.05 -11.14 32.42
C LYS A 19 3.57 -11.01 31.00
N LYS A 20 3.64 -12.12 30.29
CA LYS A 20 4.10 -12.14 28.89
C LYS A 20 2.97 -11.75 27.94
N PHE A 21 3.24 -10.80 27.06
CA PHE A 21 2.36 -10.39 25.97
C PHE A 21 3.14 -9.61 24.91
N LEU A 22 2.61 -9.54 23.69
CA LEU A 22 3.18 -8.69 22.63
C LEU A 22 2.25 -7.52 22.33
N VAL A 23 2.80 -6.39 21.88
CA VAL A 23 2.03 -5.23 21.42
C VAL A 23 2.25 -5.06 19.93
N HIS A 24 1.15 -5.00 19.19
CA HIS A 24 1.14 -4.83 17.73
C HIS A 24 0.37 -3.58 17.34
N PHE A 25 0.98 -2.72 16.53
CA PHE A 25 0.29 -1.59 15.93
C PHE A 25 -0.55 -2.05 14.73
N ARG A 26 -1.76 -1.53 14.59
CA ARG A 26 -2.64 -1.77 13.43
C ARG A 26 -3.28 -0.47 12.96
N ARG A 27 -3.59 -0.40 11.66
CA ARG A 27 -4.44 0.66 11.11
C ARG A 27 -5.89 0.49 11.61
N PRO A 28 -6.63 1.59 11.85
CA PRO A 28 -8.02 1.51 12.25
C PRO A 28 -8.89 0.96 11.10
N GLN A 29 -10.10 0.48 11.43
CA GLN A 29 -11.01 -0.14 10.47
C GLN A 29 -11.43 0.80 9.33
N ASP A 30 -11.53 2.11 9.61
CA ASP A 30 -11.89 3.18 8.67
C ASP A 30 -10.70 3.75 7.89
N TYR A 31 -9.51 3.14 8.01
CA TYR A 31 -8.34 3.57 7.23
C TYR A 31 -8.66 3.57 5.73
N SER A 32 -8.33 4.68 5.06
CA SER A 32 -8.67 4.92 3.65
C SER A 32 -7.48 4.91 2.69
N GLY A 33 -6.24 4.74 3.17
CA GLY A 33 -5.03 4.81 2.34
C GLY A 33 -4.33 6.16 2.33
N ASN A 34 -4.76 7.12 3.15
CA ASN A 34 -4.24 8.49 3.20
C ASN A 34 -2.81 8.63 3.79
N TYR A 35 -2.25 7.55 4.32
CA TYR A 35 -0.87 7.40 4.79
C TYR A 35 -0.44 5.96 4.57
N GLY A 36 0.85 5.63 4.58
CA GLY A 36 1.28 4.24 4.35
C GLY A 36 1.26 3.43 5.62
N PHE A 37 0.65 2.24 5.58
CA PHE A 37 0.71 1.29 6.69
C PHE A 37 0.75 -0.15 6.20
N ASP A 38 1.76 -0.90 6.62
CA ASP A 38 1.93 -2.30 6.24
C ASP A 38 2.42 -3.15 7.43
N TRP A 39 2.02 -4.41 7.49
CA TRP A 39 2.47 -5.36 8.50
C TRP A 39 2.34 -6.79 7.97
N LEU A 40 3.19 -7.69 8.48
CA LEU A 40 3.08 -9.11 8.16
C LEU A 40 1.81 -9.69 8.79
N ARG A 41 0.87 -10.15 7.96
CA ARG A 41 -0.39 -10.74 8.43
C ARG A 41 -0.23 -12.21 8.71
N ASP A 42 -0.94 -12.68 9.74
CA ASP A 42 -1.01 -14.10 10.07
C ASP A 42 -1.51 -14.92 8.85
N ASP A 43 -2.52 -14.42 8.12
CA ASP A 43 -3.03 -15.06 6.90
C ASP A 43 -1.99 -15.19 5.77
N TYR A 44 -0.93 -14.38 5.77
CA TYR A 44 0.12 -14.47 4.75
C TYR A 44 1.07 -15.63 4.98
N ILE A 45 1.21 -16.10 6.23
CA ILE A 45 2.25 -17.06 6.63
C ILE A 45 1.69 -18.35 7.25
N TYR A 46 0.44 -18.34 7.71
CA TYR A 46 -0.22 -19.50 8.29
C TYR A 46 -1.29 -20.05 7.36
N ALA A 47 -1.43 -21.38 7.36
CA ALA A 47 -2.40 -22.10 6.54
C ALA A 47 -3.84 -21.93 7.06
N ASN A 48 -4.41 -20.75 6.80
CA ASN A 48 -5.66 -20.30 7.42
C ASN A 48 -6.77 -20.00 6.39
N LYS A 49 -6.43 -19.94 5.10
CA LYS A 49 -7.37 -19.64 4.01
C LYS A 49 -7.52 -20.80 3.05
N PHE A 50 -8.75 -21.06 2.65
CA PHE A 50 -9.04 -21.94 1.53
C PHE A 50 -8.66 -21.22 0.25
N ILE A 51 -7.78 -21.85 -0.53
CA ILE A 51 -7.33 -21.30 -1.80
C ILE A 51 -7.84 -22.18 -2.92
N ALA A 52 -8.66 -21.58 -3.77
CA ALA A 52 -9.22 -22.19 -4.97
C ALA A 52 -8.13 -22.87 -5.85
N GLU A 53 -7.03 -22.15 -6.09
CA GLU A 53 -5.85 -22.62 -6.85
C GLU A 53 -5.09 -23.78 -6.19
N ALA A 54 -5.33 -24.03 -4.91
CA ALA A 54 -4.64 -25.07 -4.13
C ALA A 54 -5.58 -26.21 -3.75
N SER A 55 -6.50 -26.58 -4.64
CA SER A 55 -7.43 -27.71 -4.47
C SER A 55 -8.29 -27.60 -3.20
N ASN A 56 -8.70 -26.37 -2.82
CA ASN A 56 -9.43 -26.10 -1.58
C ASN A 56 -8.72 -26.66 -0.32
N ALA A 57 -7.40 -26.64 -0.30
CA ALA A 57 -6.64 -26.85 0.93
C ALA A 57 -6.46 -25.52 1.68
N LYS A 58 -6.33 -25.60 3.01
CA LYS A 58 -5.87 -24.45 3.79
C LYS A 58 -4.40 -24.19 3.48
N LYS A 59 -4.06 -23.00 3.01
CA LYS A 59 -2.70 -22.56 2.68
C LYS A 59 -2.45 -21.13 3.16
N PRO A 60 -1.18 -20.76 3.42
CA PRO A 60 -0.80 -19.35 3.57
C PRO A 60 -1.10 -18.60 2.27
N LEU A 61 -1.44 -17.31 2.35
CA LEU A 61 -1.71 -16.53 1.13
C LEU A 61 -0.45 -16.26 0.30
N CYS A 62 0.72 -16.19 0.94
CA CYS A 62 1.99 -16.10 0.24
C CYS A 62 2.51 -17.49 -0.11
N VAL A 63 3.00 -17.64 -1.35
CA VAL A 63 3.55 -18.90 -1.84
C VAL A 63 4.87 -19.25 -1.15
N ASP A 64 5.75 -18.25 -0.93
CA ASP A 64 7.04 -18.41 -0.25
C ASP A 64 7.05 -17.65 1.07
N VAL A 65 6.61 -18.35 2.13
CA VAL A 65 6.49 -17.79 3.48
C VAL A 65 7.84 -17.33 4.05
N GLN A 66 8.92 -18.07 3.80
CA GLN A 66 10.22 -17.74 4.39
C GLN A 66 10.82 -16.50 3.73
N LYS A 67 10.71 -16.39 2.41
CA LYS A 67 11.12 -15.18 1.68
C LYS A 67 10.33 -13.96 2.15
N LEU A 68 9.03 -14.09 2.36
CA LEU A 68 8.20 -13.01 2.89
C LEU A 68 8.60 -12.60 4.32
N LYS A 69 8.84 -13.57 5.21
CA LYS A 69 9.34 -13.27 6.56
C LYS A 69 10.66 -12.48 6.53
N ASN A 70 11.58 -12.86 5.65
CA ASN A 70 12.85 -12.15 5.49
C ASN A 70 12.66 -10.72 4.99
N GLU A 71 11.70 -10.48 4.08
CA GLU A 71 11.33 -9.12 3.64
C GLU A 71 10.91 -8.23 4.81
N TYR A 72 10.02 -8.70 5.68
CA TYR A 72 9.55 -7.93 6.83
C TYR A 72 10.59 -7.73 7.94
N LYS A 73 11.78 -8.35 7.81
CA LYS A 73 12.96 -8.07 8.65
C LYS A 73 13.93 -7.07 8.01
N THR A 74 13.77 -6.77 6.73
CA THR A 74 14.64 -5.84 6.00
C THR A 74 14.45 -4.42 6.52
N ASP A 75 15.53 -3.67 6.70
CA ASP A 75 15.57 -2.29 7.23
C ASP A 75 15.04 -2.09 8.66
N VAL A 76 14.68 -3.16 9.38
CA VAL A 76 14.20 -3.07 10.76
C VAL A 76 15.35 -2.65 11.68
N LYS A 77 15.23 -1.49 12.32
CA LYS A 77 16.18 -1.05 13.35
C LYS A 77 16.02 -1.88 14.61
N ASN A 78 17.15 -2.28 15.19
CA ASN A 78 17.24 -2.98 16.47
C ASN A 78 16.22 -4.14 16.61
N PRO A 79 16.23 -5.18 15.76
CA PRO A 79 15.23 -6.26 15.83
C PRO A 79 15.07 -6.83 17.24
N ILE A 80 13.84 -7.16 17.62
CA ILE A 80 13.53 -7.65 18.97
C ILE A 80 12.98 -9.07 18.94
N SER A 81 13.14 -9.78 20.06
CA SER A 81 12.51 -11.08 20.28
C SER A 81 11.99 -11.16 21.73
N PRO A 82 10.89 -10.44 22.05
CA PRO A 82 10.34 -10.45 23.40
C PRO A 82 9.99 -11.88 23.80
N TYR A 83 10.51 -12.32 24.94
CA TYR A 83 10.30 -13.68 25.46
C TYR A 83 10.77 -14.80 24.52
N GLY A 84 11.73 -14.51 23.63
CA GLY A 84 12.23 -15.46 22.64
C GLY A 84 11.29 -15.71 21.46
N GLN A 85 10.20 -14.92 21.33
CA GLN A 85 9.29 -15.03 20.18
C GLN A 85 9.76 -14.15 19.02
N GLU A 86 9.61 -14.66 17.80
CA GLU A 86 9.88 -13.90 16.58
C GLU A 86 8.91 -12.73 16.46
N TYR A 87 9.41 -11.51 16.25
CA TYR A 87 8.59 -10.30 16.16
C TYR A 87 8.81 -9.56 14.84
N PHE A 88 7.72 -9.22 14.17
CA PHE A 88 7.70 -8.45 12.92
C PHE A 88 6.98 -7.11 13.16
N PRO A 89 7.70 -5.98 13.18
CA PRO A 89 7.06 -4.69 13.37
C PRO A 89 6.20 -4.31 12.17
N ALA A 90 5.14 -3.56 12.42
CA ALA A 90 4.46 -2.83 11.37
C ALA A 90 5.35 -1.67 10.86
N TRP A 91 5.03 -1.17 9.68
CA TRP A 91 5.65 -0.02 9.04
C TRP A 91 4.61 1.08 8.87
N LEU A 92 4.99 2.31 9.24
CA LEU A 92 4.18 3.51 9.07
C LEU A 92 4.95 4.54 8.25
N SER A 93 4.30 5.08 7.22
CA SER A 93 4.81 6.12 6.34
C SER A 93 3.94 7.36 6.46
N LEU A 94 4.56 8.50 6.79
CA LEU A 94 3.90 9.78 7.06
C LEU A 94 4.66 10.91 6.38
N PHE A 95 3.96 11.90 5.85
CA PHE A 95 4.59 13.17 5.52
C PHE A 95 4.96 13.93 6.79
N SER A 96 6.08 14.64 6.72
CA SER A 96 6.40 15.62 7.74
C SER A 96 5.59 16.90 7.53
N TYR A 97 5.23 17.54 8.64
CA TYR A 97 4.67 18.89 8.65
C TYR A 97 5.65 19.85 9.33
N ILE A 98 6.04 20.90 8.59
CA ILE A 98 6.87 21.99 9.09
C ILE A 98 6.09 23.28 8.82
N GLU A 99 5.88 24.07 9.86
CA GLU A 99 5.19 25.36 9.77
C GLU A 99 6.00 26.35 8.91
N ASP A 100 5.31 27.19 8.13
CA ASP A 100 5.88 28.27 7.30
C ASP A 100 6.95 27.88 6.27
N SER A 101 7.07 26.59 5.94
CA SER A 101 7.96 26.16 4.87
C SER A 101 7.22 26.04 3.54
N ASN A 102 7.72 26.76 2.53
CA ASN A 102 7.27 26.68 1.14
C ASN A 102 7.88 25.47 0.39
N SER A 103 8.45 24.51 1.12
CA SER A 103 9.07 23.34 0.53
C SER A 103 8.04 22.49 -0.24
N PRO A 104 8.33 22.09 -1.49
CA PRO A 104 7.45 21.20 -2.25
C PRO A 104 7.30 19.83 -1.59
N HIS A 105 8.21 19.48 -0.67
CA HIS A 105 8.21 18.22 0.09
C HIS A 105 7.21 18.23 1.25
N ILE A 106 6.58 19.36 1.58
CA ILE A 106 5.57 19.43 2.65
C ILE A 106 4.20 19.05 2.10
N SER A 107 3.57 18.09 2.76
CA SER A 107 2.19 17.72 2.52
C SER A 107 1.39 17.95 3.79
N LYS A 108 0.26 18.67 3.67
CA LYS A 108 -0.68 18.84 4.79
C LYS A 108 -1.48 17.57 5.10
N MET A 109 -1.31 16.52 4.30
CA MET A 109 -2.12 15.29 4.38
C MET A 109 -2.03 14.56 5.73
N THR A 110 -0.85 14.57 6.35
CA THR A 110 -0.64 13.95 7.67
C THR A 110 -0.29 15.00 8.73
N LYS A 111 -0.66 16.27 8.51
CA LYS A 111 -0.42 17.37 9.46
C LYS A 111 -0.93 17.05 10.86
N ASP A 112 -2.13 16.49 10.92
CA ASP A 112 -2.80 16.15 12.18
C ASP A 112 -2.33 14.82 12.78
N GLY A 113 -1.40 14.14 12.11
CA GLY A 113 -0.91 12.82 12.47
C GLY A 113 -1.89 11.70 12.13
N VAL A 114 -1.60 10.52 12.64
CA VAL A 114 -2.44 9.33 12.45
C VAL A 114 -2.72 8.67 13.79
N LYS A 115 -3.95 8.20 13.96
CA LYS A 115 -4.33 7.38 15.10
C LYS A 115 -4.24 5.91 14.73
N LEU A 116 -3.48 5.15 15.50
CA LEU A 116 -3.36 3.71 15.33
C LEU A 116 -4.06 2.95 16.45
N ASP A 117 -4.45 1.73 16.12
CA ASP A 117 -4.96 0.74 17.04
C ASP A 117 -3.78 -0.03 17.66
N LEU A 118 -3.99 -0.52 18.88
CA LEU A 118 -3.08 -1.47 19.52
C LEU A 118 -3.78 -2.81 19.70
N PHE A 119 -3.09 -3.87 19.30
CA PHE A 119 -3.48 -5.25 19.51
C PHE A 119 -2.50 -5.87 20.50
N ILE A 120 -3.00 -6.29 21.66
CA ILE A 120 -2.19 -6.90 22.71
C ILE A 120 -2.35 -8.41 22.63
N GLU A 121 -1.34 -9.10 22.11
CA GLU A 121 -1.32 -10.56 21.99
C GLU A 121 -1.10 -11.18 23.37
N GLU A 122 -2.10 -11.91 23.87
CA GLU A 122 -2.04 -12.59 25.15
C GLU A 122 -1.20 -13.87 25.02
N ILE A 123 -0.01 -13.88 25.64
CA ILE A 123 0.82 -15.10 25.77
C ILE A 123 0.52 -15.78 27.11
N GLU A 124 0.40 -14.97 28.17
CA GLU A 124 -0.07 -15.39 29.50
C GLU A 124 -1.34 -14.61 29.86
N PRO A 125 -2.26 -15.18 30.66
CA PRO A 125 -3.46 -14.48 31.09
C PRO A 125 -3.13 -13.12 31.72
N LEU A 126 -3.71 -12.06 31.15
CA LEU A 126 -3.52 -10.69 31.62
C LEU A 126 -4.61 -10.30 32.62
N SER A 127 -4.23 -9.51 33.62
CA SER A 127 -5.13 -8.95 34.62
C SER A 127 -4.77 -7.50 34.91
N ASN A 128 -5.64 -6.79 35.62
CA ASN A 128 -5.30 -5.47 36.14
C ASN A 128 -4.26 -5.63 37.26
N ASP A 129 -2.98 -5.42 36.93
CA ASP A 129 -1.87 -5.61 37.85
C ASP A 129 -0.94 -4.38 37.93
N GLY A 130 -1.42 -3.23 37.45
CA GLY A 130 -0.67 -1.98 37.43
C GLY A 130 0.38 -1.86 36.32
N THR A 131 0.46 -2.81 35.38
CA THR A 131 1.36 -2.71 34.23
C THR A 131 1.01 -1.50 33.34
N GLU A 132 2.02 -0.73 32.96
CA GLU A 132 1.93 0.38 32.02
C GLU A 132 2.61 0.05 30.69
N LEU A 133 2.03 0.51 29.58
CA LEU A 133 2.67 0.54 28.26
C LEU A 133 3.30 1.92 28.08
N ILE A 134 4.59 1.98 27.78
CA ILE A 134 5.35 3.21 27.57
C ILE A 134 5.85 3.24 26.12
N PHE A 135 5.60 4.36 25.44
CA PHE A 135 5.99 4.57 24.05
C PHE A 135 7.19 5.52 23.97
N GLU A 136 8.27 5.06 23.36
CA GLU A 136 9.52 5.81 23.27
C GLU A 136 10.00 5.92 21.83
N CYS A 137 10.33 7.14 21.41
CA CYS A 137 11.00 7.44 20.15
C CYS A 137 12.12 8.44 20.44
N GLN A 138 13.31 8.22 19.89
CA GLN A 138 14.47 9.09 20.11
C GLN A 138 14.45 10.33 19.20
N ASN A 139 13.69 10.29 18.10
CA ASN A 139 13.63 11.37 17.15
C ASN A 139 12.70 12.49 17.64
N ASN A 140 13.24 13.70 17.82
CA ASN A 140 12.52 14.85 18.37
C ASN A 140 11.38 15.37 17.48
N PHE A 141 11.34 15.00 16.19
CA PHE A 141 10.25 15.38 15.29
C PHE A 141 9.04 14.45 15.43
N ILE A 142 9.17 13.33 16.13
CA ILE A 142 8.08 12.39 16.37
C ILE A 142 7.38 12.74 17.68
N GLN A 143 6.12 13.15 17.56
CA GLN A 143 5.26 13.40 18.72
C GLN A 143 4.29 12.24 18.92
N LEU A 144 4.28 11.71 20.14
CA LEU A 144 3.43 10.61 20.57
C LEU A 144 2.43 11.10 21.60
N SER A 145 1.15 10.78 21.39
CA SER A 145 0.10 11.10 22.34
C SER A 145 -0.90 9.95 22.46
N PRO A 146 -1.06 9.32 23.64
CA PRO A 146 -0.29 9.54 24.87
C PRO A 146 1.10 8.90 24.80
N LYS A 147 2.00 9.26 25.74
CA LYS A 147 3.31 8.61 25.92
C LYS A 147 3.25 7.34 26.76
N GLN A 148 2.18 7.15 27.53
CA GLN A 148 1.93 5.94 28.30
C GLN A 148 0.44 5.61 28.36
N ILE A 149 0.12 4.31 28.46
CA ILE A 149 -1.24 3.79 28.58
C ILE A 149 -1.23 2.67 29.64
N PRO A 150 -2.06 2.75 30.69
CA PRO A 150 -2.28 1.61 31.59
C PRO A 150 -2.79 0.38 30.81
N LEU A 151 -2.16 -0.78 30.98
CA LEU A 151 -2.52 -2.01 30.25
C LEU A 151 -3.99 -2.38 30.47
N VAL A 152 -4.52 -2.13 31.67
CA VAL A 152 -5.93 -2.37 32.03
C VAL A 152 -6.92 -1.71 31.06
N ASN A 153 -6.55 -0.61 30.40
CA ASN A 153 -7.42 0.05 29.43
C ASN A 153 -7.76 -0.84 28.23
N ALA A 154 -6.87 -1.77 27.86
CA ALA A 154 -7.09 -2.75 26.80
C ALA A 154 -7.89 -3.98 27.25
N LEU A 155 -7.93 -4.29 28.55
CA LEU A 155 -8.47 -5.55 29.10
C LEU A 155 -10.01 -5.60 29.16
N LYS A 156 -10.69 -5.09 28.12
CA LYS A 156 -12.16 -5.00 28.04
C LYS A 156 -12.76 -6.04 27.12
N LYS A 157 -12.17 -6.20 25.93
CA LYS A 157 -12.69 -7.08 24.88
C LYS A 157 -11.57 -7.90 24.25
N LYS A 158 -11.75 -9.21 24.31
CA LYS A 158 -10.92 -10.18 23.60
C LYS A 158 -11.43 -10.35 22.17
N VAL A 159 -10.51 -10.39 21.22
CA VAL A 159 -10.73 -10.68 19.81
C VAL A 159 -9.80 -11.84 19.44
N LYS A 160 -10.27 -12.77 18.63
CA LYS A 160 -9.44 -13.85 18.11
C LYS A 160 -8.88 -13.45 16.74
N ASP A 161 -7.73 -14.02 16.40
CA ASP A 161 -7.23 -13.94 15.03
C ASP A 161 -8.13 -14.75 14.06
N SER A 162 -7.74 -14.78 12.78
CA SER A 162 -8.48 -15.48 11.73
C SER A 162 -8.51 -17.00 11.87
N ASP A 163 -7.57 -17.63 12.59
CA ASP A 163 -7.54 -19.09 12.81
C ASP A 163 -7.97 -19.53 14.21
N GLY A 164 -8.17 -18.56 15.10
CA GLY A 164 -8.60 -18.75 16.47
C GLY A 164 -7.49 -19.11 17.45
N LYS A 165 -6.23 -19.23 17.03
CA LYS A 165 -5.11 -19.65 17.90
C LYS A 165 -4.58 -18.50 18.73
N LYS A 166 -4.52 -17.29 18.16
CA LYS A 166 -4.06 -16.11 18.88
C LYS A 166 -5.25 -15.34 19.45
N GLN A 167 -5.03 -14.83 20.65
CA GLN A 167 -5.99 -14.01 21.37
C GLN A 167 -5.42 -12.62 21.59
N TYR A 168 -6.20 -11.62 21.22
CA TYR A 168 -5.81 -10.22 21.32
C TYR A 168 -6.77 -9.45 22.19
N TYR A 169 -6.25 -8.47 22.92
CA TYR A 169 -7.05 -7.33 23.36
C TYR A 169 -6.92 -6.20 22.35
N HIS A 170 -8.03 -5.55 22.00
CA HIS A 170 -8.06 -4.47 21.02
C HIS A 170 -8.30 -3.12 21.70
N LEU A 171 -7.37 -2.19 21.48
CA LEU A 171 -7.48 -0.81 21.94
C LEU A 171 -7.47 0.13 20.73
N ALA A 172 -8.68 0.48 20.27
CA ALA A 172 -8.89 1.30 19.08
C ALA A 172 -8.39 2.74 19.26
N ARG A 173 -7.74 3.27 18.21
CA ARG A 173 -7.31 4.67 18.05
C ARG A 173 -6.60 5.25 19.28
N SER A 174 -5.73 4.44 19.87
CA SER A 174 -5.19 4.66 21.20
C SER A 174 -3.90 5.45 21.24
N ILE A 175 -3.20 5.55 20.10
CA ILE A 175 -1.98 6.33 19.97
C ILE A 175 -2.03 7.21 18.73
N LEU A 176 -1.81 8.50 18.94
CA LEU A 176 -1.62 9.50 17.90
C LEU A 176 -0.12 9.67 17.64
N ILE A 177 0.28 9.55 16.38
CA ILE A 177 1.66 9.72 15.93
C ILE A 177 1.70 10.86 14.92
N LYS A 178 2.57 11.83 15.17
CA LYS A 178 2.81 12.99 14.29
C LYS A 178 4.30 13.09 13.97
N CYS A 179 4.61 13.50 12.74
CA CYS A 179 5.95 13.94 12.34
C CYS A 179 5.90 15.46 12.12
N GLN A 180 6.42 16.24 13.06
CA GLN A 180 6.32 17.70 13.07
C GLN A 180 7.65 18.37 13.37
N GLY A 181 7.93 19.49 12.69
CA GLY A 181 9.09 20.34 12.95
C GLY A 181 10.39 19.90 12.26
N GLY A 182 10.40 18.79 11.52
CA GLY A 182 11.58 18.35 10.76
C GLY A 182 11.37 17.01 10.06
N TRP A 183 12.43 16.49 9.42
CA TRP A 183 12.36 15.31 8.57
C TRP A 183 13.01 14.08 9.19
N LEU A 184 12.57 12.90 8.77
CA LEU A 184 13.23 11.63 9.04
C LEU A 184 14.17 11.31 7.88
N ASN A 185 15.47 11.53 8.08
CA ASN A 185 16.49 11.19 7.08
C ASN A 185 16.69 9.68 6.95
N ASP A 186 16.57 8.98 8.07
CA ASP A 186 16.64 7.53 8.17
C ASP A 186 15.31 6.95 8.63
N HIS A 187 15.18 5.63 8.56
CA HIS A 187 14.08 4.95 9.24
C HIS A 187 14.19 5.19 10.75
N GLU A 188 13.05 5.31 11.41
CA GLU A 188 12.99 5.44 12.86
C GLU A 188 12.14 4.35 13.49
N GLU A 189 12.15 4.29 14.82
CA GLU A 189 11.38 3.31 15.58
C GLU A 189 10.64 3.98 16.73
N ILE A 190 9.42 3.49 16.98
CA ILE A 190 8.71 3.70 18.23
C ILE A 190 8.74 2.38 18.97
N LYS A 191 9.43 2.34 20.11
CA LYS A 191 9.50 1.18 21.00
C LYS A 191 8.33 1.19 21.98
N VAL A 192 7.82 0.02 22.29
CA VAL A 192 6.79 -0.17 23.32
C VAL A 192 7.37 -1.01 24.44
N PHE A 193 7.39 -0.43 25.64
CA PHE A 193 7.83 -1.12 26.84
C PHE A 193 6.65 -1.41 27.76
N ALA A 194 6.59 -2.63 28.27
CA ALA A 194 5.78 -2.95 29.44
C ALA A 194 6.59 -2.61 30.69
N LYS A 195 6.04 -1.81 31.60
CA LYS A 195 6.67 -1.44 32.86
C LYS A 195 5.77 -1.83 34.04
N LYS A 196 6.38 -2.46 35.04
CA LYS A 196 5.74 -2.74 36.34
C LYS A 196 6.80 -2.65 37.43
N GLY A 197 6.62 -1.71 38.35
CA GLY A 197 7.66 -1.36 39.32
C GLY A 197 8.96 -0.95 38.62
N SER A 198 10.06 -1.61 38.99
CA SER A 198 11.39 -1.41 38.39
C SER A 198 11.64 -2.21 37.10
N VAL A 199 10.77 -3.17 36.77
CA VAL A 199 10.95 -4.03 35.59
C VAL A 199 10.38 -3.33 34.36
N LYS A 200 11.19 -3.27 33.30
CA LYS A 200 10.83 -2.71 32.00
C LYS A 200 11.28 -3.68 30.90
N VAL A 201 10.36 -4.13 30.06
CA VAL A 201 10.63 -5.09 28.97
C VAL A 201 10.07 -4.54 27.67
N GLU A 202 10.84 -4.60 26.57
CA GLU A 202 10.34 -4.24 25.25
C GLU A 202 9.40 -5.33 24.74
N VAL A 203 8.14 -4.97 24.46
CA VAL A 203 7.05 -5.89 24.11
C VAL A 203 6.46 -5.62 22.73
N GLY A 204 6.91 -4.56 22.05
CA GLY A 204 6.44 -4.23 20.71
C GLY A 204 7.21 -3.08 20.09
N LYS A 205 7.00 -2.90 18.78
CA LYS A 205 7.67 -1.88 17.98
C LYS A 205 6.87 -1.48 16.75
N LEU A 206 7.01 -0.22 16.34
CA LEU A 206 6.58 0.30 15.06
C LEU A 206 7.77 0.91 14.33
N MET A 207 7.97 0.54 13.06
CA MET A 207 8.94 1.20 12.19
C MET A 207 8.32 2.41 11.51
N LEU A 208 9.06 3.52 11.47
CA LEU A 208 8.70 4.73 10.75
C LEU A 208 9.54 4.83 9.48
N TYR A 209 8.87 4.94 8.34
CA TYR A 209 9.51 5.08 7.04
C TYR A 209 10.14 6.49 6.91
N LYS A 210 11.36 6.56 6.38
CA LYS A 210 12.08 7.83 6.17
C LYS A 210 11.31 8.74 5.23
N ASN A 211 11.25 10.03 5.53
CA ASN A 211 10.36 10.97 4.84
C ASN A 211 11.02 12.28 4.43
N SER A 212 12.35 12.39 4.54
CA SER A 212 13.11 13.53 4.02
C SER A 212 13.01 13.70 2.50
N ILE A 213 12.66 12.64 1.78
CA ILE A 213 12.43 12.66 0.34
C ILE A 213 10.98 12.28 0.05
N VAL A 214 10.23 13.22 -0.52
CA VAL A 214 8.92 13.00 -1.11
C VAL A 214 9.09 12.96 -2.62
N LYS A 215 8.65 11.86 -3.24
CA LYS A 215 8.73 11.67 -4.68
C LYS A 215 7.57 12.34 -5.39
N HIS A 216 7.79 12.77 -6.63
CA HIS A 216 6.75 13.38 -7.44
C HIS A 216 6.51 12.57 -8.71
N ALA A 217 5.23 12.29 -9.00
CA ALA A 217 4.79 11.61 -10.22
C ALA A 217 3.90 12.56 -11.03
N ASP A 218 4.37 12.94 -12.22
CA ASP A 218 3.67 13.84 -13.12
C ASP A 218 2.81 13.04 -14.10
N ILE A 219 1.51 13.26 -14.05
CA ILE A 219 0.52 12.55 -14.88
C ILE A 219 -0.02 13.50 -15.95
N ILE A 220 -0.04 13.02 -17.19
CA ILE A 220 -0.65 13.68 -18.34
C ILE A 220 -1.88 12.88 -18.75
N LEU A 221 -3.06 13.48 -18.68
CA LEU A 221 -4.31 12.82 -19.01
C LEU A 221 -4.69 13.06 -20.47
N ILE A 222 -4.94 11.99 -21.21
CA ILE A 222 -5.27 12.02 -22.64
C ILE A 222 -6.61 11.32 -22.89
N PRO A 223 -7.74 12.06 -22.85
CA PRO A 223 -9.00 11.53 -23.38
C PRO A 223 -8.87 11.27 -24.88
N VAL A 224 -9.25 10.06 -25.31
CA VAL A 224 -9.21 9.65 -26.72
C VAL A 224 -10.61 9.73 -27.31
N VAL A 225 -10.78 10.60 -28.33
CA VAL A 225 -12.03 10.74 -29.08
C VAL A 225 -11.93 9.92 -30.36
N THR A 226 -12.90 9.01 -30.55
CA THR A 226 -12.98 8.13 -31.72
C THR A 226 -14.25 8.31 -32.55
N GLU A 227 -15.23 9.04 -32.01
CA GLU A 227 -16.53 9.27 -32.64
C GLU A 227 -17.16 10.57 -32.13
N TYR A 228 -18.07 11.13 -32.93
CA TYR A 228 -18.92 12.27 -32.58
C TYR A 228 -20.38 11.82 -32.59
N ARG A 229 -21.17 12.35 -31.66
CA ARG A 229 -22.62 12.12 -31.59
C ARG A 229 -23.34 13.46 -31.53
N GLY A 230 -24.23 13.72 -32.50
CA GLY A 230 -24.94 15.00 -32.58
C GLY A 230 -24.00 16.21 -32.66
N GLY A 231 -22.88 16.08 -33.39
CA GLY A 231 -21.88 17.13 -33.55
C GLY A 231 -20.96 17.37 -32.35
N LYS A 232 -21.07 16.58 -31.27
CA LYS A 232 -20.20 16.68 -30.09
C LYS A 232 -19.26 15.48 -29.97
N PRO A 233 -18.00 15.65 -29.54
CA PRO A 233 -17.09 14.53 -29.31
C PRO A 233 -17.63 13.64 -28.19
N VAL A 234 -17.58 12.31 -28.39
CA VAL A 234 -17.93 11.36 -27.33
C VAL A 234 -16.70 11.16 -26.45
N LEU A 235 -16.71 11.79 -25.27
CA LEU A 235 -15.63 11.70 -24.30
C LEU A 235 -15.78 10.47 -23.39
N PRO A 236 -14.66 9.89 -22.90
CA PRO A 236 -14.68 8.87 -21.86
C PRO A 236 -15.32 9.42 -20.58
N ASP A 237 -16.39 8.77 -20.12
CA ASP A 237 -17.01 9.05 -18.83
C ASP A 237 -16.17 8.44 -17.71
N ARG A 238 -15.79 9.21 -16.69
CA ARG A 238 -14.84 8.80 -15.64
C ARG A 238 -15.45 9.03 -14.26
N VAL A 239 -15.19 8.12 -13.33
CA VAL A 239 -15.67 8.25 -11.94
C VAL A 239 -15.08 9.48 -11.25
N ASP A 240 -15.90 10.37 -10.71
CA ASP A 240 -15.47 11.65 -10.10
C ASP A 240 -14.33 11.53 -9.07
N ALA A 241 -14.28 10.42 -8.34
CA ALA A 241 -13.34 10.22 -7.25
C ALA A 241 -11.91 9.83 -7.69
N TYR A 242 -11.66 9.52 -8.97
CA TYR A 242 -10.37 8.96 -9.41
C TYR A 242 -9.19 9.92 -9.16
N GLU A 243 -9.35 11.22 -9.39
CA GLU A 243 -8.27 12.20 -9.16
C GLU A 243 -7.90 12.30 -7.69
N TYR A 244 -8.92 12.31 -6.82
CA TYR A 244 -8.70 12.34 -5.38
C TYR A 244 -7.98 11.07 -4.93
N LEU A 245 -8.39 9.90 -5.44
CA LEU A 245 -7.73 8.63 -5.14
C LEU A 245 -6.25 8.64 -5.53
N ILE A 246 -5.92 9.09 -6.75
CA ILE A 246 -4.54 9.17 -7.24
C ILE A 246 -3.72 10.17 -6.42
N LYS A 247 -4.23 11.40 -6.27
CA LYS A 247 -3.47 12.53 -5.72
C LYS A 247 -3.39 12.52 -4.18
N ARG A 248 -4.39 11.93 -3.51
CA ARG A 248 -4.62 12.07 -2.06
C ARG A 248 -4.80 10.73 -1.32
N ILE A 249 -4.73 9.59 -1.99
CA ILE A 249 -4.87 8.30 -1.30
C ILE A 249 -3.77 7.34 -1.74
N ALA A 250 -3.89 6.72 -2.91
CA ALA A 250 -3.15 5.51 -3.26
C ALA A 250 -1.63 5.64 -3.07
N PHE A 251 -1.01 6.64 -3.71
CA PHE A 251 0.44 6.78 -3.77
C PHE A 251 1.06 7.52 -2.57
N ASN A 252 0.23 8.15 -1.74
CA ASN A 252 0.68 8.75 -0.48
C ASN A 252 1.18 7.70 0.51
N GLN A 253 0.75 6.45 0.35
CA GLN A 253 1.29 5.33 1.10
C GLN A 253 2.81 5.20 0.96
N ALA A 254 3.35 5.53 -0.22
CA ALA A 254 4.77 5.52 -0.55
C ALA A 254 5.44 6.90 -0.48
N LEU A 255 4.78 7.92 0.07
CA LEU A 255 5.18 9.33 -0.01
C LEU A 255 5.49 9.78 -1.45
N ILE A 256 4.65 9.35 -2.38
CA ILE A 256 4.65 9.81 -3.78
C ILE A 256 3.48 10.78 -3.94
N ARG A 257 3.79 12.01 -4.31
CA ARG A 257 2.83 13.04 -4.69
C ARG A 257 2.54 12.95 -6.18
N ALA A 258 1.49 12.22 -6.52
CA ALA A 258 0.97 12.19 -7.87
C ALA A 258 0.20 13.49 -8.19
N GLU A 259 0.46 14.09 -9.34
CA GLU A 259 -0.24 15.28 -9.81
C GLU A 259 -0.64 15.14 -11.28
N ILE A 260 -1.92 15.37 -11.58
CA ILE A 260 -2.39 15.55 -12.95
C ILE A 260 -1.97 16.97 -13.37
N LYS A 261 -0.92 17.06 -14.18
CA LYS A 261 -0.31 18.32 -14.61
C LYS A 261 -1.02 18.96 -15.80
N ARG A 262 -1.59 18.12 -16.67
CA ARG A 262 -2.22 18.56 -17.91
C ARG A 262 -3.25 17.55 -18.38
N GLU A 263 -4.30 18.06 -19.00
CA GLU A 263 -5.25 17.28 -19.77
C GLU A 263 -5.21 17.78 -21.24
N ALA A 264 -5.14 16.86 -22.19
CA ALA A 264 -5.16 17.19 -23.62
C ALA A 264 -5.83 16.07 -24.44
N VAL A 265 -6.79 16.44 -25.27
CA VAL A 265 -7.57 15.47 -26.05
C VAL A 265 -6.80 14.99 -27.29
N LEU A 266 -6.72 13.68 -27.48
CA LEU A 266 -6.33 13.07 -28.75
C LEU A 266 -7.60 12.77 -29.55
N ASP A 267 -7.86 13.59 -30.57
CA ASP A 267 -9.03 13.41 -31.45
C ASP A 267 -8.64 12.66 -32.73
N LEU A 268 -8.93 11.34 -32.74
CA LEU A 268 -8.61 10.46 -33.86
C LEU A 268 -9.60 10.61 -35.02
N THR A 269 -10.75 11.27 -34.84
CA THR A 269 -11.70 11.47 -35.95
C THR A 269 -11.17 12.42 -37.02
N LYS A 270 -10.10 13.16 -36.72
CA LYS A 270 -9.40 14.04 -37.66
C LYS A 270 -8.49 13.29 -38.64
N TYR A 271 -8.23 12.00 -38.39
CA TYR A 271 -7.21 11.22 -39.11
C TYR A 271 -7.77 9.90 -39.68
N GLN A 272 -9.02 9.90 -40.16
CA GLN A 272 -9.72 8.69 -40.66
C GLN A 272 -9.02 7.99 -41.84
N ASN A 273 -8.17 8.71 -42.58
CA ASN A 273 -7.39 8.14 -43.68
C ASN A 273 -6.20 7.29 -43.18
N ASP A 274 -5.84 7.37 -41.90
CA ASP A 274 -4.80 6.53 -41.32
C ASP A 274 -5.40 5.15 -40.96
N PRO A 275 -4.91 4.04 -41.55
CA PRO A 275 -5.48 2.71 -41.31
C PRO A 275 -5.40 2.27 -39.84
N LEU A 276 -4.47 2.81 -39.07
CA LEU A 276 -4.36 2.54 -37.64
C LEU A 276 -5.53 3.13 -36.84
N VAL A 277 -6.12 4.24 -37.31
CA VAL A 277 -7.32 4.81 -36.68
C VAL A 277 -8.51 3.88 -36.83
N ASN A 278 -8.68 3.26 -38.01
CA ASN A 278 -9.75 2.29 -38.25
C ASN A 278 -9.66 1.09 -37.31
N PHE A 279 -8.44 0.63 -37.01
CA PHE A 279 -8.21 -0.42 -36.02
C PHE A 279 -8.71 0.00 -34.62
N ILE A 280 -8.35 1.21 -34.15
CA ILE A 280 -8.79 1.71 -32.84
C ILE A 280 -10.31 1.87 -32.79
N GLN A 281 -10.92 2.39 -33.87
CA GLN A 281 -12.37 2.58 -33.94
C GLN A 281 -13.14 1.26 -33.93
N GLY A 282 -12.62 0.23 -34.59
CA GLY A 282 -13.19 -1.12 -34.66
C GLY A 282 -12.90 -2.00 -33.44
N ALA A 283 -12.19 -1.51 -32.43
CA ALA A 283 -11.84 -2.30 -31.25
C ALA A 283 -13.09 -2.74 -30.46
N THR A 284 -13.09 -4.01 -30.03
CA THR A 284 -14.18 -4.65 -29.27
C THR A 284 -13.62 -5.39 -28.06
N SER A 285 -14.48 -5.99 -27.24
CA SER A 285 -14.07 -6.84 -26.11
C SER A 285 -13.20 -8.05 -26.49
N LYS A 286 -13.06 -8.37 -27.79
CA LYS A 286 -12.16 -9.42 -28.30
C LYS A 286 -10.78 -8.88 -28.73
N THR A 287 -10.60 -7.56 -28.74
CA THR A 287 -9.33 -6.93 -29.11
C THR A 287 -8.35 -7.09 -27.96
N GLN A 288 -7.14 -7.57 -28.27
CA GLN A 288 -6.06 -7.67 -27.28
C GLN A 288 -5.62 -6.28 -26.85
N ALA A 289 -5.56 -6.06 -25.53
CA ALA A 289 -5.23 -4.76 -24.96
C ALA A 289 -3.81 -4.31 -25.31
N SER A 290 -2.86 -5.24 -25.40
CA SER A 290 -1.47 -4.99 -25.82
C SER A 290 -1.38 -4.46 -27.26
N ASN A 291 -2.14 -5.05 -28.19
CA ASN A 291 -2.21 -4.59 -29.58
C ASN A 291 -2.85 -3.21 -29.69
N PHE A 292 -3.91 -2.96 -28.91
CA PHE A 292 -4.52 -1.63 -28.81
C PHE A 292 -3.51 -0.60 -28.30
N ALA A 293 -2.78 -0.92 -27.23
CA ALA A 293 -1.79 -0.01 -26.66
C ALA A 293 -0.67 0.33 -27.65
N ARG A 294 -0.15 -0.68 -28.36
CA ARG A 294 0.87 -0.47 -29.41
C ARG A 294 0.37 0.48 -30.50
N VAL A 295 -0.83 0.23 -31.04
CA VAL A 295 -1.39 1.05 -32.14
C VAL A 295 -1.72 2.47 -31.65
N LEU A 296 -2.28 2.61 -30.45
CA LEU A 296 -2.56 3.93 -29.88
C LEU A 296 -1.27 4.73 -29.64
N ARG A 297 -0.19 4.07 -29.22
CA ARG A 297 1.13 4.70 -29.07
C ARG A 297 1.64 5.26 -30.41
N GLU A 298 1.57 4.46 -31.47
CA GLU A 298 1.98 4.89 -32.82
C GLU A 298 1.18 6.13 -33.28
N LEU A 299 -0.15 6.10 -33.09
CA LEU A 299 -1.01 7.24 -33.39
C LEU A 299 -0.71 8.46 -32.53
N TYR A 300 -0.45 8.29 -31.23
CA TYR A 300 -0.09 9.40 -30.35
C TYR A 300 1.27 10.00 -30.72
N ASN A 301 2.25 9.18 -31.05
CA ASN A 301 3.56 9.69 -31.50
C ASN A 301 3.43 10.53 -32.78
N LYS A 302 2.46 10.21 -33.65
CA LYS A 302 2.21 10.95 -34.90
C LYS A 302 1.33 12.19 -34.71
N TYR A 303 0.31 12.11 -33.86
CA TYR A 303 -0.78 13.09 -33.80
C TYR A 303 -1.07 13.65 -32.41
N GLY A 304 -0.30 13.23 -31.40
CA GLY A 304 -0.48 13.59 -30.01
C GLY A 304 -0.44 15.10 -29.80
N PRO A 305 -1.34 15.67 -28.98
CA PRO A 305 -1.39 17.11 -28.73
C PRO A 305 -0.21 17.61 -27.88
N ILE A 306 0.55 16.70 -27.27
CA ILE A 306 1.73 17.00 -26.45
C ILE A 306 2.88 16.18 -27.02
N GLN A 307 3.76 16.85 -27.74
CA GLN A 307 4.92 16.22 -28.35
C GLN A 307 5.97 15.91 -27.29
N VAL A 308 6.48 14.69 -27.30
CA VAL A 308 7.60 14.24 -26.48
C VAL A 308 8.74 13.88 -27.41
N ASN A 309 9.92 14.42 -27.15
CA ASN A 309 11.08 14.15 -27.98
C ASN A 309 11.45 12.65 -27.91
N GLY A 310 11.27 11.94 -29.01
CA GLY A 310 11.43 10.48 -29.09
C GLY A 310 10.18 9.65 -28.77
N GLY A 311 9.01 10.26 -28.57
CA GLY A 311 7.74 9.57 -28.28
C GLY A 311 7.46 9.35 -26.79
N ILE A 312 6.25 8.88 -26.46
CA ILE A 312 5.77 8.69 -25.07
C ILE A 312 6.14 7.36 -24.42
N ASP A 313 6.85 6.51 -25.14
CA ASP A 313 7.41 5.27 -24.63
C ASP A 313 8.52 4.81 -25.60
N GLN A 314 9.53 4.15 -25.05
CA GLN A 314 10.89 4.01 -25.57
C GLN A 314 11.03 3.49 -27.02
N ASN A 315 12.08 3.91 -27.72
CA ASN A 315 12.64 3.21 -28.90
C ASN A 315 13.61 2.13 -28.43
N GLY A 316 13.17 0.89 -28.20
CA GLY A 316 13.96 -0.36 -28.19
C GLY A 316 15.25 -0.48 -27.34
N ASN A 317 15.66 0.56 -26.60
CA ASN A 317 16.97 0.70 -25.95
C ASN A 317 16.88 1.16 -24.48
N GLY A 318 15.72 1.06 -23.82
CA GLY A 318 15.68 1.16 -22.35
C GLY A 318 15.58 2.57 -21.73
N ILE A 319 15.57 3.66 -22.52
CA ILE A 319 15.52 5.04 -21.98
C ILE A 319 14.27 5.77 -22.47
N SER A 320 13.36 6.10 -21.54
CA SER A 320 12.27 7.05 -21.80
C SER A 320 12.79 8.45 -21.52
N ASN A 321 12.65 9.37 -22.47
CA ASN A 321 13.02 10.77 -22.27
C ASN A 321 11.98 11.53 -21.41
N SER A 322 10.82 10.92 -21.14
CA SER A 322 9.75 11.51 -20.35
C SER A 322 9.75 10.95 -18.94
N LYS A 323 9.99 11.81 -17.94
CA LYS A 323 9.72 11.50 -16.53
C LYS A 323 8.25 11.69 -16.15
N LYS A 324 7.33 11.42 -17.08
CA LYS A 324 5.89 11.64 -16.93
C LYS A 324 5.13 10.44 -17.44
N THR A 325 4.06 10.09 -16.75
CA THR A 325 3.13 9.02 -17.15
C THR A 325 1.95 9.60 -17.93
N PHE A 326 1.69 9.05 -19.12
CA PHE A 326 0.56 9.38 -19.97
C PHE A 326 -0.58 8.39 -19.71
N VAL A 327 -1.69 8.90 -19.20
CA VAL A 327 -2.90 8.12 -18.92
C VAL A 327 -3.93 8.40 -20.00
N PHE A 328 -4.19 7.41 -20.83
CA PHE A 328 -5.18 7.44 -21.89
C PHE A 328 -6.51 6.94 -21.38
N LEU A 329 -7.57 7.69 -21.63
CA LEU A 329 -8.94 7.27 -21.34
C LEU A 329 -9.66 7.05 -22.66
N THR A 330 -10.34 5.93 -22.84
CA THR A 330 -11.03 5.63 -24.10
C THR A 330 -12.41 5.00 -23.89
N THR A 331 -13.35 5.34 -24.76
CA THR A 331 -14.68 4.72 -24.84
C THR A 331 -14.65 3.36 -25.54
N LYS A 332 -13.48 2.91 -26.02
CA LYS A 332 -13.30 1.60 -26.62
C LYS A 332 -13.11 0.52 -25.55
N GLN A 333 -13.52 -0.68 -25.91
CA GLN A 333 -13.38 -1.88 -25.07
C GLN A 333 -12.29 -2.77 -25.65
N THR A 334 -11.67 -3.54 -24.77
CA THR A 334 -10.75 -4.63 -25.10
C THR A 334 -11.09 -5.83 -24.22
N GLU A 335 -10.31 -6.90 -24.31
CA GLU A 335 -10.41 -8.03 -23.38
C GLU A 335 -10.04 -7.66 -21.93
N ALA A 336 -9.42 -6.49 -21.71
CA ALA A 336 -9.00 -6.00 -20.40
C ALA A 336 -9.71 -4.69 -20.01
N GLY A 337 -9.70 -4.40 -18.70
CA GLY A 337 -10.18 -3.13 -18.15
C GLY A 337 -9.19 -1.98 -18.29
N GLY A 338 -7.91 -2.29 -18.25
CA GLY A 338 -6.81 -1.36 -18.45
C GLY A 338 -5.57 -2.10 -18.92
N VAL A 339 -4.55 -1.33 -19.30
CA VAL A 339 -3.22 -1.85 -19.63
C VAL A 339 -2.18 -0.78 -19.40
N CYS A 340 -1.04 -1.19 -18.87
CA CYS A 340 0.20 -0.43 -18.88
C CYS A 340 1.23 -1.14 -19.75
N THR A 341 2.05 -0.39 -20.47
CA THR A 341 3.06 -0.94 -21.37
C THR A 341 4.21 -1.56 -20.57
N LEU A 342 4.82 -2.63 -21.10
CA LEU A 342 5.97 -3.31 -20.49
C LEU A 342 7.03 -3.52 -21.57
N ASP A 343 8.26 -3.05 -21.34
CA ASP A 343 9.40 -3.22 -22.25
C ASP A 343 10.59 -3.85 -21.50
N GLY A 344 11.10 -4.98 -21.98
CA GLY A 344 12.32 -5.58 -21.43
C GLY A 344 12.32 -5.84 -19.91
N HIS A 345 11.15 -6.03 -19.28
CA HIS A 345 10.89 -6.14 -17.83
C HIS A 345 10.81 -4.81 -17.06
N VAL A 346 10.86 -3.68 -17.75
CA VAL A 346 10.64 -2.34 -17.21
C VAL A 346 9.27 -1.86 -17.65
N TRP A 347 8.46 -1.41 -16.71
CA TRP A 347 7.15 -0.87 -17.04
C TRP A 347 7.29 0.49 -17.75
N GLY A 348 6.37 0.74 -18.68
CA GLY A 348 6.36 1.91 -19.54
C GLY A 348 5.54 3.05 -18.95
N ASP A 349 5.66 4.20 -19.59
CA ASP A 349 5.03 5.44 -19.12
C ASP A 349 3.65 5.66 -19.77
N MET A 350 3.10 4.65 -20.44
CA MET A 350 1.79 4.70 -21.09
C MET A 350 0.80 3.76 -20.41
N VAL A 351 -0.24 4.37 -19.85
CA VAL A 351 -1.37 3.70 -19.19
C VAL A 351 -2.62 3.93 -20.01
N ILE A 352 -3.47 2.92 -20.17
CA ILE A 352 -4.77 3.05 -20.84
C ILE A 352 -5.85 2.48 -19.92
N VAL A 353 -6.92 3.23 -19.72
CA VAL A 353 -8.15 2.77 -19.07
C VAL A 353 -9.25 2.67 -20.12
N PHE A 354 -9.79 1.47 -20.29
CA PHE A 354 -10.83 1.17 -21.26
C PHE A 354 -12.22 1.40 -20.69
N LYS A 355 -13.22 1.49 -21.57
CA LYS A 355 -14.62 1.75 -21.23
C LYS A 355 -15.18 0.86 -20.12
N SER A 356 -14.77 -0.41 -20.07
CA SER A 356 -15.17 -1.36 -19.03
C SER A 356 -14.81 -0.89 -17.62
N ASN A 357 -13.74 -0.11 -17.46
CA ASN A 357 -13.21 0.26 -16.15
C ASN A 357 -13.08 1.76 -15.89
N LEU A 358 -13.55 2.63 -16.79
CA LEU A 358 -13.52 4.08 -16.52
C LEU A 358 -14.30 4.46 -15.24
N ASN A 359 -15.33 3.69 -14.90
CA ASN A 359 -16.13 3.88 -13.68
C ASN A 359 -15.63 3.08 -12.47
N HIS A 360 -14.50 2.38 -12.59
CA HIS A 360 -13.88 1.64 -11.51
C HIS A 360 -12.68 2.40 -10.96
N ALA A 361 -12.88 3.14 -9.86
CA ALA A 361 -11.85 3.99 -9.27
C ALA A 361 -10.56 3.22 -8.96
N HIS A 362 -10.65 1.94 -8.58
CA HIS A 362 -9.51 1.04 -8.36
C HIS A 362 -8.58 0.91 -9.57
N SER A 363 -9.10 0.91 -10.80
CA SER A 363 -8.30 0.65 -12.00
C SER A 363 -7.23 1.71 -12.25
N TYR A 364 -7.50 2.96 -11.88
CA TYR A 364 -6.53 4.03 -12.10
C TYR A 364 -5.22 3.84 -11.32
N PRO A 365 -5.23 3.67 -9.97
CA PRO A 365 -4.00 3.38 -9.24
C PRO A 365 -3.42 2.00 -9.54
N HIS A 366 -4.22 1.02 -9.98
CA HIS A 366 -3.71 -0.29 -10.44
C HIS A 366 -2.81 -0.12 -11.68
N GLU A 367 -3.33 0.50 -12.75
CA GLU A 367 -2.56 0.68 -13.98
C GLU A 367 -1.39 1.65 -13.79
N LEU A 368 -1.56 2.69 -12.96
CA LEU A 368 -0.44 3.56 -12.57
C LEU A 368 0.60 2.82 -11.73
N GLY A 369 0.18 1.86 -10.90
CA GLY A 369 1.09 1.00 -10.15
C GLY A 369 2.00 0.22 -11.08
N HIS A 370 1.47 -0.30 -12.20
CA HIS A 370 2.30 -0.86 -13.27
C HIS A 370 3.29 0.17 -13.80
N SER A 371 2.83 1.38 -14.19
CA SER A 371 3.74 2.44 -14.67
C SER A 371 4.85 2.78 -13.67
N PHE A 372 4.61 2.59 -12.36
CA PHE A 372 5.60 2.74 -11.29
C PHE A 372 6.31 1.44 -10.93
N SER A 373 6.54 0.60 -11.94
CA SER A 373 7.29 -0.64 -11.88
C SER A 373 6.70 -1.80 -11.05
N LEU A 374 5.42 -1.74 -10.65
CA LEU A 374 4.82 -2.83 -9.88
C LEU A 374 4.27 -3.94 -10.77
N PRO A 375 4.67 -5.21 -10.58
CA PRO A 375 3.94 -6.35 -11.12
C PRO A 375 2.66 -6.61 -10.32
N HIS A 376 1.79 -7.49 -10.83
CA HIS A 376 0.72 -8.07 -10.02
C HIS A 376 1.26 -8.83 -8.81
N THR A 377 0.50 -8.87 -7.72
CA THR A 377 0.88 -9.63 -6.51
C THR A 377 0.98 -11.14 -6.76
N PHE A 378 0.27 -11.65 -7.76
CA PHE A 378 0.27 -13.05 -8.17
C PHE A 378 1.19 -13.35 -9.36
N GLN A 379 1.96 -12.36 -9.83
CA GLN A 379 2.96 -12.57 -10.87
C GLN A 379 4.01 -13.58 -10.39
N LYS A 380 4.52 -14.39 -11.33
CA LYS A 380 5.60 -15.37 -11.09
C LYS A 380 6.84 -14.97 -11.88
N GLY A 381 7.99 -15.58 -11.53
CA GLY A 381 9.25 -15.39 -12.23
C GLY A 381 10.04 -14.16 -11.77
N SER A 382 10.98 -13.72 -12.59
CA SER A 382 11.98 -12.69 -12.28
C SER A 382 11.41 -11.32 -11.91
N MET A 383 10.21 -10.98 -12.38
CA MET A 383 9.55 -9.71 -12.04
C MET A 383 8.96 -9.70 -10.62
N ALA A 384 8.66 -10.87 -10.05
CA ALA A 384 7.93 -10.98 -8.79
C ALA A 384 8.90 -10.99 -7.59
N LYS A 385 8.83 -9.95 -6.75
CA LYS A 385 9.55 -9.96 -5.46
C LYS A 385 8.95 -11.01 -4.52
N HIS A 386 7.63 -11.02 -4.39
CA HIS A 386 6.85 -12.00 -3.62
C HIS A 386 5.58 -12.35 -4.39
N THR A 387 5.14 -13.61 -4.31
CA THR A 387 3.95 -14.10 -5.02
C THR A 387 2.86 -14.49 -4.02
N PHE A 388 1.66 -13.99 -4.26
CA PHE A 388 0.44 -14.32 -3.55
C PHE A 388 -0.54 -15.04 -4.49
N TYR A 389 -1.56 -15.68 -3.93
CA TYR A 389 -2.65 -16.20 -4.75
C TYR A 389 -3.50 -15.05 -5.31
N ARG A 390 -3.92 -15.17 -6.55
CA ARG A 390 -4.73 -14.15 -7.22
C ARG A 390 -6.06 -13.95 -6.49
N GLY A 391 -6.49 -12.70 -6.37
CA GLY A 391 -7.79 -12.34 -5.78
C GLY A 391 -7.86 -12.60 -4.28
N SER A 392 -6.73 -12.58 -3.58
CA SER A 392 -6.65 -12.97 -2.16
C SER A 392 -6.20 -11.87 -1.22
N THR A 393 -5.81 -10.71 -1.74
CA THR A 393 -5.28 -9.58 -0.97
C THR A 393 -6.07 -8.30 -1.22
N GLU A 394 -5.97 -7.35 -0.28
CA GLU A 394 -6.42 -5.96 -0.42
C GLU A 394 -5.39 -5.07 -1.13
N ASN A 395 -4.46 -5.66 -1.87
CA ASN A 395 -3.41 -4.91 -2.54
C ASN A 395 -3.94 -4.27 -3.83
N TYR A 396 -3.55 -3.05 -4.15
CA TYR A 396 -3.92 -2.42 -5.43
C TYR A 396 -3.47 -3.22 -6.65
N MET A 397 -2.42 -4.03 -6.53
CA MET A 397 -1.88 -4.84 -7.63
C MET A 397 -2.49 -6.26 -7.68
N ASP A 398 -3.57 -6.51 -6.94
CA ASP A 398 -4.33 -7.75 -7.01
C ASP A 398 -5.61 -7.57 -7.83
N TYR A 399 -6.26 -8.67 -8.17
CA TYR A 399 -7.46 -8.69 -9.00
C TYR A 399 -8.74 -8.78 -8.19
N MET A 400 -9.83 -8.34 -8.82
CA MET A 400 -11.20 -8.42 -8.30
C MET A 400 -11.70 -9.86 -8.16
N THR A 401 -11.07 -10.82 -8.85
CA THR A 401 -11.44 -12.23 -8.83
C THR A 401 -10.21 -13.13 -8.74
N ASP A 402 -10.39 -14.28 -8.09
CA ASP A 402 -9.42 -15.38 -8.15
C ASP A 402 -9.42 -16.05 -9.54
N SER A 403 -8.59 -17.08 -9.72
CA SER A 403 -8.51 -17.84 -10.97
C SER A 403 -9.75 -18.68 -11.32
N LEU A 404 -10.63 -18.96 -10.36
CA LEU A 404 -11.90 -19.64 -10.60
C LEU A 404 -13.05 -18.64 -10.85
N GLY A 405 -12.76 -17.35 -10.81
CA GLY A 405 -13.75 -16.29 -11.00
C GLY A 405 -14.52 -15.93 -9.72
N ASN A 406 -14.13 -16.44 -8.55
CA ASN A 406 -14.74 -16.02 -7.29
C ASN A 406 -14.28 -14.61 -6.94
N ASN A 407 -15.19 -13.80 -6.40
CA ASN A 407 -14.88 -12.42 -6.01
C ASN A 407 -13.84 -12.37 -4.89
N ASN A 408 -12.85 -11.50 -5.07
CA ASN A 408 -11.89 -11.16 -4.02
C ASN A 408 -12.65 -10.48 -2.86
N PRO A 409 -12.60 -11.01 -1.63
CA PRO A 409 -13.35 -10.49 -0.49
C PRO A 409 -12.89 -9.09 -0.04
N PHE A 410 -11.80 -8.58 -0.61
CA PHE A 410 -11.31 -7.22 -0.38
C PHE A 410 -11.83 -6.20 -1.39
N HIS A 411 -12.31 -6.62 -2.57
CA HIS A 411 -12.95 -5.74 -3.55
C HIS A 411 -14.45 -5.60 -3.28
N THR A 412 -14.77 -4.94 -2.17
CA THR A 412 -16.14 -4.55 -1.78
C THR A 412 -16.16 -3.07 -1.44
N ASP A 413 -17.31 -2.40 -1.55
CA ASP A 413 -17.46 -0.92 -1.48
C ASP A 413 -16.94 -0.25 -0.19
N LYS A 414 -16.52 -1.02 0.82
CA LYS A 414 -16.13 -0.52 2.15
C LYS A 414 -14.66 -0.74 2.50
N LYS A 415 -13.84 -1.28 1.60
CA LYS A 415 -12.46 -1.66 1.91
C LYS A 415 -11.44 -0.84 1.14
N SER A 416 -10.42 -0.41 1.88
CA SER A 416 -9.34 0.40 1.36
C SER A 416 -8.19 -0.48 0.93
N PHE A 417 -7.65 -0.14 -0.23
CA PHE A 417 -6.53 -0.85 -0.83
C PHE A 417 -5.21 -0.34 -0.30
N THR A 418 -4.23 -1.24 -0.29
CA THR A 418 -2.89 -0.95 0.22
C THR A 418 -1.81 -1.31 -0.79
N PHE A 419 -0.65 -0.70 -0.61
CA PHE A 419 0.60 -1.22 -1.15
C PHE A 419 1.43 -1.78 -0.01
N PHE A 420 2.19 -2.83 -0.26
CA PHE A 420 3.17 -3.36 0.67
C PHE A 420 4.37 -2.41 0.82
N LYS A 421 5.08 -2.46 1.95
CA LYS A 421 6.27 -1.60 2.17
C LYS A 421 7.30 -1.75 1.05
N TRP A 422 7.57 -2.97 0.60
CA TRP A 422 8.53 -3.20 -0.49
C TRP A 422 8.04 -2.66 -1.84
N GLN A 423 6.73 -2.55 -2.05
CA GLN A 423 6.18 -1.88 -3.25
C GLN A 423 6.36 -0.36 -3.14
N TRP A 424 6.31 0.22 -1.93
CA TRP A 424 6.68 1.63 -1.74
C TRP A 424 8.12 1.87 -2.19
N ASP A 425 9.04 0.97 -1.82
CA ASP A 425 10.45 1.07 -2.21
C ASP A 425 10.63 0.96 -3.73
N ILE A 426 9.97 -0.01 -4.38
CA ILE A 426 10.02 -0.19 -5.84
C ILE A 426 9.51 1.07 -6.56
N MET A 427 8.30 1.53 -6.22
CA MET A 427 7.71 2.69 -6.89
C MET A 427 8.59 3.94 -6.74
N ARG A 428 9.17 4.18 -5.55
CA ARG A 428 10.03 5.35 -5.30
C ARG A 428 11.34 5.34 -6.07
N GLN A 429 11.77 4.18 -6.58
CA GLN A 429 12.97 4.00 -7.40
C GLN A 429 12.66 4.02 -8.89
N ASP A 430 11.38 4.09 -9.27
CA ASP A 430 10.97 4.12 -10.67
C ASP A 430 11.51 5.36 -11.41
N LYS A 431 11.85 5.19 -12.69
CA LYS A 431 12.39 6.24 -13.56
C LYS A 431 11.49 7.47 -13.68
N SER A 432 10.18 7.29 -13.55
CA SER A 432 9.18 8.36 -13.64
C SER A 432 9.12 9.22 -12.37
N MET A 433 9.80 8.82 -11.29
CA MET A 433 9.82 9.56 -10.04
C MET A 433 10.91 10.64 -10.04
N ASN A 434 10.48 11.89 -9.84
CA ASN A 434 11.38 13.01 -9.54
C ASN A 434 11.70 13.05 -8.04
#